data_AF-A0A2A6FQJ0-F1
#
_entry.id   AF-A0A2A6FQJ0-F1
#
_cell.length_a   1.000
_cell.length_b   1.000
_cell.length_c   1.000
_cell.angle_alpha   90.00
_cell.angle_beta   90.00
_cell.angle_gamma   90.00
#
_symmetry.space_group_name_H-M   'P 1'
#
loop_
_entity.id
_entity.type
_entity.pdbx_description
1 polymer ?
#
loop_
_entity_poly.entity_id
_entity_poly.type
_entity_poly.pdbx_seq_one_letter_code
_entity_poly.pdbx_strand_id
1 'polypeptide(L)' 'MIFRRVLNWIIAVSALVLILDFVYLYIFGRLLGYHVSSFDEPGPYWPMELAFFSGGLLVLSLLVKAAVLIHNAMKK' A
#
# COMPACT_ATOMS: atom_id res chain seq x y z
N MET A 1 21.13 10.89 -5.60
CA MET A 1 19.97 11.79 -5.35
C MET A 1 18.66 11.22 -5.92
N ILE A 2 18.66 10.75 -7.17
CA ILE A 2 17.48 10.20 -7.87
C ILE A 2 16.83 9.00 -7.14
N PHE A 3 17.63 8.03 -6.70
CA PHE A 3 17.12 6.83 -6.00
C PHE A 3 16.23 7.14 -4.78
N ARG A 4 16.66 8.06 -3.90
CA ARG A 4 15.88 8.45 -2.72
C ARG A 4 14.56 9.13 -3.09
N ARG A 5 14.55 9.90 -4.19
CA ARG A 5 13.34 10.57 -4.69
C ARG A 5 12.36 9.53 -5.21
N VAL A 6 12.81 8.59 -6.04
CA VAL A 6 11.97 7.50 -6.56
C VAL A 6 11.38 6.65 -5.42
N LEU A 7 12.21 6.28 -4.42
CA LEU A 7 11.75 5.49 -3.27
C LEU A 7 10.66 6.23 -2.47
N ASN A 8 10.82 7.54 -2.23
CA ASN A 8 9.79 8.33 -1.55
C ASN A 8 8.50 8.44 -2.37
N TRP A 9 8.60 8.54 -3.70
CA TRP A 9 7.43 8.53 -4.58
C TRP A 9 6.67 7.20 -4.52
N ILE A 10 7.38 6.07 -4.57
CA ILE A 10 6.75 4.75 -4.44
C ILE A 10 6.00 4.64 -3.12
N ILE A 11 6.63 5.02 -2.00
CA ILE A 11 5.98 5.03 -0.68
C ILE A 11 4.70 5.87 -0.68
N ALA A 12 4.76 7.09 -1.24
CA ALA A 12 3.62 8.01 -1.26
C ALA A 12 2.47 7.47 -2.12
N VAL A 13 2.78 6.94 -3.31
CA VAL A 13 1.79 6.37 -4.23
C VAL A 13 1.17 5.11 -3.63
N SER A 14 1.96 4.19 -3.08
CA SER A 14 1.45 2.99 -2.42
C SER A 14 0.54 3.32 -1.24
N ALA A 15 0.93 4.30 -0.41
CA ALA A 15 0.09 4.75 0.70
C ALA A 15 -1.21 5.39 0.22
N LEU A 16 -1.17 6.21 -0.83
CA LEU A 16 -2.37 6.83 -1.41
C LEU A 16 -3.34 5.78 -1.96
N VAL A 17 -2.83 4.78 -2.69
CA VAL A 17 -3.64 3.68 -3.23
C VAL A 17 -4.33 2.92 -2.11
N LEU A 18 -3.63 2.58 -1.02
CA LEU A 18 -4.25 1.93 0.14
C LEU A 18 -5.36 2.77 0.77
N ILE A 19 -5.13 4.08 0.94
CA ILE A 19 -6.14 4.97 1.52
C ILE A 19 -7.40 4.98 0.63
N LEU A 20 -7.24 5.11 -0.68
CA LEU A 20 -8.35 5.09 -1.62
C LEU A 20 -9.09 3.75 -1.60
N ASP A 21 -8.36 2.65 -1.50
CA ASP A 21 -8.93 1.30 -1.42
C ASP A 21 -9.74 1.11 -0.12
N PHE A 22 -9.21 1.54 1.03
CA PHE A 22 -9.96 1.52 2.28
C PHE A 22 -11.20 2.42 2.25
N VAL A 23 -11.11 3.59 1.62
CA VAL A 23 -12.27 4.48 1.44
C VAL A 23 -13.33 3.80 0.57
N TYR A 24 -12.94 3.13 -0.51
CA TYR A 24 -13.84 2.35 -1.35
C TYR A 24 -14.53 1.24 -0.56
N LEU A 25 -13.75 0.40 0.14
CA LEU A 25 -14.28 -0.68 0.97
C LEU A 25 -15.21 -0.16 2.07
N TYR A 26 -14.89 0.98 2.68
CA TYR A 26 -15.74 1.61 3.69
C TYR A 26 -17.06 2.09 3.09
N ILE A 27 -17.04 2.83 1.99
CA ILE A 27 -18.26 3.38 1.39
C ILE A 27 -19.15 2.24 0.89
N PHE A 28 -18.61 1.35 0.07
CA PHE A 28 -19.43 0.32 -0.56
C PHE A 28 -19.77 -0.82 0.40
N GLY A 29 -18.83 -1.22 1.26
CA GLY A 29 -19.04 -2.29 2.24
C GLY A 29 -19.91 -1.86 3.41
N ARG A 30 -19.66 -0.69 3.99
CA ARG A 30 -20.34 -0.27 5.21
C ARG A 30 -21.55 0.61 4.97
N LEU A 31 -21.46 1.60 4.07
CA LEU A 31 -22.56 2.56 3.88
C LEU A 31 -23.63 2.03 2.92
N LEU A 32 -23.21 1.33 1.87
CA LEU A 32 -24.12 0.83 0.83
C LEU A 32 -24.50 -0.64 1.01
N GLY A 33 -23.83 -1.36 1.92
CA GLY A 33 -24.11 -2.76 2.22
C GLY A 33 -23.74 -3.74 1.10
N TYR A 34 -22.87 -3.33 0.17
CA TYR A 34 -22.37 -4.21 -0.88
C TYR A 34 -21.29 -5.15 -0.36
N HIS A 35 -21.26 -6.36 -0.88
CA HIS A 35 -20.16 -7.29 -0.65
C HIS A 35 -19.00 -6.94 -1.60
N VAL A 36 -18.11 -6.06 -1.15
CA VAL A 36 -17.02 -5.50 -1.98
C VAL A 36 -15.63 -6.10 -1.74
N SER A 37 -15.50 -7.03 -0.80
CA SER A 37 -14.26 -7.76 -0.61
C SER A 37 -14.52 -9.07 0.12
N SER A 38 -14.44 -10.18 -0.61
CA SER A 38 -14.35 -11.50 0.00
C SER A 38 -13.56 -12.42 -0.94
N PHE A 39 -12.89 -13.44 -0.37
CA PHE A 39 -12.29 -14.51 -1.16
C PHE A 39 -13.32 -15.57 -1.57
N ASP A 40 -14.50 -15.58 -0.94
CA ASP A 40 -15.41 -16.74 -0.91
C ASP A 40 -16.83 -16.45 -1.44
N GLU A 41 -17.19 -15.18 -1.64
CA GLU A 41 -18.51 -14.71 -2.08
C GLU A 41 -18.42 -13.89 -3.38
N PRO A 42 -19.53 -13.78 -4.16
CA PRO A 42 -19.56 -13.04 -5.42
C PRO A 42 -19.44 -11.52 -5.19
N GLY A 43 -18.19 -11.05 -5.05
CA GLY A 43 -17.81 -9.65 -5.01
C GLY A 43 -16.58 -9.40 -5.88
N PRO A 44 -16.28 -8.13 -6.20
CA PRO A 44 -15.04 -7.78 -6.89
C PRO A 44 -13.83 -8.21 -6.05
N TYR A 45 -12.93 -8.99 -6.65
CA TYR A 45 -11.72 -9.48 -6.00
C TYR A 45 -10.57 -8.46 -5.99
N TRP A 46 -10.59 -7.54 -6.96
CA TRP A 46 -9.53 -6.56 -7.19
C TRP A 46 -9.21 -5.62 -6.00
N PRO A 47 -10.12 -5.23 -5.09
CA PRO A 47 -9.77 -4.41 -3.94
C PRO A 47 -8.78 -5.11 -3.01
N MET A 48 -8.99 -6.41 -2.75
CA MET A 48 -8.06 -7.19 -1.94
C MET A 48 -6.70 -7.37 -2.63
N GLU A 49 -6.68 -7.63 -3.94
CA GLU A 49 -5.42 -7.67 -4.69
C GLU A 49 -4.67 -6.34 -4.61
N LEU A 50 -5.36 -5.21 -4.79
CA LEU A 50 -4.77 -3.88 -4.67
C LEU A 50 -4.23 -3.64 -3.27
N ALA A 51 -4.98 -3.98 -2.21
CA ALA A 51 -4.52 -3.89 -0.84
C ALA A 51 -3.23 -4.70 -0.60
N PHE A 52 -3.18 -5.94 -1.08
CA PHE A 52 -2.01 -6.81 -0.95
C PHE A 52 -0.79 -6.27 -1.71
N PHE A 53 -0.96 -5.88 -2.98
CA PHE A 53 0.13 -5.37 -3.80
C PHE A 53 0.65 -4.02 -3.30
N SER A 54 -0.24 -3.07 -3.05
CA SER A 54 0.14 -1.73 -2.58
C SER A 54 0.66 -1.76 -1.15
N GLY A 55 0.09 -2.59 -0.28
CA GLY A 55 0.56 -2.86 1.08
C GLY A 55 1.95 -3.49 1.10
N GLY A 56 2.15 -4.56 0.34
CA GLY A 56 3.46 -5.22 0.21
C GLY A 56 4.52 -4.27 -0.32
N LEU A 57 4.20 -3.50 -1.37
CA LEU A 57 5.11 -2.53 -1.96
C LEU A 57 5.47 -1.40 -0.98
N LEU A 58 4.50 -0.94 -0.18
CA LEU A 58 4.73 0.05 0.87
C LEU A 58 5.70 -0.47 1.93
N VAL A 59 5.44 -1.66 2.48
CA VAL A 59 6.29 -2.28 3.52
C VAL A 59 7.70 -2.51 3.00
N LEU A 60 7.85 -3.10 1.80
CA LEU A 60 9.16 -3.33 1.20
C LEU A 60 9.93 -2.03 0.98
N SER A 61 9.26 -1.00 0.48
CA SER A 61 9.89 0.30 0.23
C SER A 61 10.34 0.99 1.52
N LEU A 62 9.57 0.85 2.61
CA LEU A 62 9.94 1.35 3.93
C LEU A 62 11.14 0.60 4.51
N LEU A 63 11.19 -0.73 4.37
CA LEU A 63 12.32 -1.55 4.80
C LEU A 63 13.60 -1.19 4.04
N VAL A 64 13.52 -1.02 2.72
CA VAL A 64 14.66 -0.55 1.91
C VAL A 64 15.13 0.83 2.37
N LYS A 65 14.19 1.75 2.66
CA LYS A 65 14.51 3.08 3.17
C LYS A 65 15.22 3.01 4.52
N ALA A 66 14.75 2.16 5.43
CA ALA A 66 15.36 1.95 6.74
C ALA A 66 16.78 1.35 6.62
N ALA A 67 16.96 0.31 5.78
CA ALA A 67 18.26 -0.31 5.54
C ALA A 67 19.29 0.68 5.00
N VAL A 68 18.88 1.55 4.06
CA VAL A 68 19.74 2.61 3.54
C VAL A 68 20.13 3.61 4.63
N LEU A 69 19.23 3.97 5.52
CA LEU A 69 19.53 4.88 6.63
C LEU A 69 20.53 4.25 7.62
N ILE A 70 20.32 3.00 8.01
CA ILE A 70 21.20 2.25 8.91
C ILE A 70 22.61 2.11 8.30
N HIS A 71 22.71 1.71 7.03
CA HIS A 71 24.01 1.60 6.34
C HIS A 71 24.79 2.90 6.33
N ASN A 72 24.11 4.03 6.14
CA ASN A 72 24.77 5.34 6.16
C ASN A 72 25.17 5.79 7.57
N ALA A 73 24.48 5.31 8.62
CA ALA A 73 24.82 5.60 10.01
C ALA A 73 26.08 4.82 10.45
N MET A 74 26.23 3.57 10.00
CA MET A 74 27.40 2.74 10.32
C MET A 74 28.70 3.17 9.63
N LYS A 75 28.61 3.95 8.55
CA LYS A 75 29.75 4.47 7.80
C LYS A 75 30.27 5.81 8.32
N LYS A 76 29.61 6.40 9.32
CA LYS A 76 30.03 7.63 9.98
C LYS A 76 30.72 7.29 11.28
#